data_AF-A0A1H0WA18-F1
#
_entry.id   AF-A0A1H0WA18-F1
#
_cell.length_a   1.000
_cell.length_b   1.000
_cell.length_c   1.000
_cell.angle_alpha   90.00
_cell.angle_beta   90.00
_cell.angle_gamma   90.00
#
_symmetry.space_group_name_H-M   'P 1'
#
loop_
_entity.id
_entity.type
_entity.pdbx_description
1 polymer ?
#
loop_
_entity_poly.entity_id
_entity_poly.type
_entity_poly.pdbx_seq_one_letter_code
_entity_poly.pdbx_strand_id
1 'polypeptide(L)' 'MPEPNEALRAARQRLGSPSSPGQPMTRQELAEAVNVQTYRLTEKITEVDANHIGKWERGDIRWPAAHYR' A
#
# COMPACT_ATOMS: atom_id res chain seq x y z
N MET A 1 13.29 4.57 16.82
CA MET A 1 12.47 4.77 15.60
C MET A 1 12.35 3.42 14.91
N PRO A 2 11.16 3.03 14.41
CA PRO A 2 11.05 1.83 13.60
C PRO A 2 11.93 1.97 12.35
N GLU A 3 12.60 0.89 11.95
CA GLU A 3 13.33 0.85 10.68
C GLU A 3 12.32 0.98 9.52
N PRO A 4 12.56 1.89 8.55
CA PRO A 4 11.74 2.01 7.35
C PRO A 4 11.70 0.70 6.55
N ASN A 5 10.54 0.39 5.97
CA ASN A 5 10.39 -0.69 5.01
C ASN A 5 10.78 -0.21 3.60
N GLU A 6 12.08 -0.05 3.38
CA GLU A 6 12.61 0.39 2.10
C GLU A 6 12.31 -0.59 0.96
N ALA A 7 12.12 -1.88 1.28
CA ALA A 7 11.71 -2.88 0.29
C ALA A 7 10.32 -2.59 -0.29
N LEU A 8 9.34 -2.24 0.56
CA LEU A 8 8.00 -1.85 0.11
C LEU A 8 8.04 -0.56 -0.70
N ARG A 9 8.79 0.44 -0.22
CA ARG A 9 8.93 1.73 -0.91
C ARG A 9 9.55 1.55 -2.30
N ALA A 10 10.63 0.77 -2.39
CA ALA A 10 11.29 0.48 -3.66
C ALA A 10 10.40 -0.36 -4.60
N ALA A 11 9.62 -1.30 -4.07
CA ALA A 11 8.65 -2.05 -4.87
C ALA A 11 7.60 -1.13 -5.48
N ARG A 12 7.00 -0.22 -4.71
CA ARG A 12 6.05 0.77 -5.22
C ARG A 12 6.68 1.66 -6.30
N GLN A 13 7.88 2.18 -6.05
CA GLN A 13 8.55 3.11 -6.96
C GLN A 13 8.96 2.47 -8.29
N ARG A 14 9.12 1.13 -8.33
CA ARG A 14 9.37 0.40 -9.59
C ARG A 14 8.12 0.22 -10.45
N LEU A 15 6.93 0.32 -9.87
CA LEU A 15 5.69 0.26 -10.62
C LEU A 15 5.39 1.64 -11.22
N GLY A 16 4.98 1.67 -12.48
CA GLY A 16 4.50 2.89 -13.11
C GLY A 16 3.13 3.30 -12.56
N SER A 17 2.92 4.60 -12.39
CA SER A 17 1.61 5.16 -12.09
C SER A 17 0.65 4.88 -13.26
N PRO A 18 -0.52 4.26 -13.01
CA PRO A 18 -1.55 4.10 -14.03
C PRO A 18 -2.12 5.44 -14.54
N SER A 19 -2.08 6.48 -13.70
CA SER A 19 -2.70 7.78 -13.97
C SER A 19 -1.71 8.84 -14.47
N SER A 20 -0.41 8.58 -14.37
CA SER A 20 0.67 9.52 -14.74
C SER A 20 1.83 8.78 -15.41
N PRO A 21 1.81 8.64 -16.75
CA PRO A 21 2.88 7.96 -17.48
C PRO A 21 4.27 8.51 -17.16
N GLY A 22 5.22 7.61 -16.94
CA GLY A 22 6.61 7.96 -16.61
C GLY A 22 6.85 8.32 -15.14
N GLN A 23 5.81 8.42 -14.30
CA GLN A 23 5.94 8.61 -12.86
C GLN A 23 5.86 7.27 -12.12
N PRO A 24 6.57 7.12 -10.98
CA PRO A 24 6.36 5.99 -10.09
C PRO A 24 4.94 6.03 -9.50
N MET A 25 4.39 4.86 -9.22
CA MET A 25 3.10 4.70 -8.58
C MET A 25 3.05 5.44 -7.24
N THR A 26 1.99 6.20 -6.99
CA THR A 26 1.80 6.92 -5.73
C THR A 26 1.36 5.98 -4.61
N ARG A 27 1.38 6.46 -3.36
CA ARG A 27 0.82 5.70 -2.22
C ARG A 27 -0.68 5.49 -2.36
N GLN A 28 -1.39 6.46 -2.94
CA GLN A 28 -2.83 6.39 -3.17
C GLN A 28 -3.16 5.29 -4.19
N GLU A 29 -2.46 5.27 -5.32
CA GLU A 29 -2.66 4.24 -6.35
C GLU A 29 -2.31 2.85 -5.82
N LEU A 30 -1.27 2.72 -4.99
CA LEU A 30 -0.98 1.44 -4.34
C LEU A 30 -2.10 1.02 -3.37
N ALA A 31 -2.65 1.97 -2.60
CA ALA A 31 -3.74 1.69 -1.67
C ALA A 31 -4.99 1.18 -2.43
N GLU A 32 -5.35 1.83 -3.52
CA GLU A 32 -6.43 1.40 -4.41
C GLU A 32 -6.18 0.00 -4.99
N ALA A 33 -4.96 -0.26 -5.51
CA ALA A 33 -4.59 -1.57 -6.03
C ALA A 33 -4.67 -2.67 -4.97
N VAL A 34 -4.24 -2.38 -3.73
CA VAL A 34 -4.36 -3.32 -2.59
C VAL A 34 -5.81 -3.61 -2.26
N ASN A 35 -6.69 -2.60 -2.21
CA ASN A 35 -8.11 -2.81 -1.93
C ASN A 35 -8.77 -3.64 -3.03
N VAL A 36 -8.52 -3.34 -4.31
CA VAL A 36 -9.03 -4.14 -5.43
C VAL A 36 -8.55 -5.58 -5.35
N GLN A 37 -7.26 -5.81 -5.12
CA GLN A 37 -6.70 -7.16 -5.04
C GLN A 37 -7.26 -7.93 -3.83
N THR A 38 -7.42 -7.27 -2.69
CA THR A 38 -7.99 -7.88 -1.49
C THR A 38 -9.43 -8.29 -1.71
N TYR A 39 -10.24 -7.42 -2.32
CA TYR A 39 -11.62 -7.73 -2.67
C TYR A 39 -11.69 -8.91 -3.65
N ARG A 40 -10.85 -8.93 -4.70
CA ARG A 40 -10.81 -10.04 -5.66
C ARG A 40 -10.46 -11.39 -5.03
N LEU A 41 -9.65 -11.39 -3.97
CA LEU A 41 -9.21 -12.62 -3.29
C LEU A 41 -10.13 -13.06 -2.15
N THR A 42 -10.87 -12.13 -1.54
CA THR A 42 -11.58 -12.39 -0.27
C THR A 42 -13.04 -11.95 -0.23
N GLU A 43 -13.50 -11.22 -1.25
CA GLU A 43 -14.80 -10.54 -1.33
C GLU A 43 -15.08 -9.56 -0.18
N LYS A 44 -14.04 -9.17 0.57
CA LYS A 44 -14.13 -8.21 1.67
C LYS A 44 -13.65 -6.85 1.22
N ILE A 45 -14.39 -5.82 1.62
CA ILE A 45 -14.01 -4.43 1.42
C ILE A 45 -13.01 -4.05 2.51
N THR A 46 -11.89 -3.47 2.11
CA THR A 46 -10.89 -2.88 3.00
C THR A 46 -10.74 -1.40 2.71
N GLU A 47 -10.43 -0.60 3.73
CA GLU A 47 -10.23 0.85 3.63
C GLU A 47 -8.76 1.22 3.73
N VAL A 48 -7.88 0.54 2.98
CA VAL A 48 -6.48 0.93 2.90
C VAL A 48 -6.40 2.26 2.17
N ASP A 49 -5.76 3.25 2.78
CA ASP A 49 -5.54 4.58 2.22
C ASP A 49 -4.04 4.89 2.06
N ALA A 50 -3.72 6.01 1.42
CA ALA A 50 -2.33 6.44 1.25
C ALA A 50 -1.57 6.59 2.59
N ASN A 51 -2.28 6.93 3.67
CA ASN A 51 -1.69 7.06 5.00
C ASN A 51 -1.30 5.70 5.58
N HIS A 52 -2.14 4.68 5.44
CA HIS A 52 -1.81 3.29 5.82
C HIS A 52 -0.58 2.79 5.07
N ILE A 53 -0.51 2.99 3.75
CA ILE A 53 0.69 2.68 2.97
C ILE A 53 1.91 3.41 3.54
N GLY A 54 1.76 4.69 3.88
CA GLY A 54 2.83 5.48 4.50
C GLY A 54 3.31 4.91 5.85
N LYS A 55 2.39 4.41 6.69
CA LYS A 55 2.73 3.73 7.95
C LYS A 55 3.48 2.42 7.71
N TRP A 56 3.11 1.65 6.69
CA TRP A 56 3.86 0.44 6.30
C TRP A 56 5.26 0.77 5.78
N GLU A 57 5.40 1.80 4.91
CA GLU A 57 6.70 2.23 4.39
C GLU A 57 7.62 2.76 5.50
N ARG A 58 7.09 3.45 6.51
CA ARG A 58 7.89 3.92 7.67
C ARG A 58 8.19 2.82 8.68
N GLY A 59 7.55 1.66 8.56
CA GLY A 59 7.66 0.58 9.54
C GLY A 59 6.90 0.83 10.84
N ASP A 60 6.03 1.85 10.88
CA ASP A 60 5.16 2.15 12.03
C ASP A 60 4.20 0.97 12.31
N ILE A 61 3.80 0.26 11.24
CA ILE A 61 3.01 -0.96 11.28
C ILE A 61 3.73 -1.99 10.41
N ARG A 62 4.28 -3.06 11.01
CA ARG A 62 5.05 -4.09 10.28
C ARG A 62 4.23 -5.30 9.84
N TRP A 63 3.08 -5.53 10.46
CA TRP A 63 2.16 -6.59 10.09
C TRP A 63 0.76 -6.00 9.98
N PRO A 64 -0.03 -6.39 8.96
CA PRO A 64 -1.46 -6.11 8.99
C PRO A 64 -2.02 -6.68 10.31
N ALA A 65 -2.61 -5.81 11.13
CA ALA A 65 -3.37 -6.27 12.28
C ALA A 65 -4.50 -7.18 11.77
N ALA A 66 -4.92 -8.14 12.59
CA ALA A 66 -6.14 -8.89 12.31
C ALA A 66 -7.27 -7.89 11.98
N HIS A 67 -8.08 -8.21 10.97
CA HIS A 67 -9.16 -7.34 10.53
C HIS A 67 -9.99 -6.90 11.74
N TYR A 68 -9.80 -5.65 12.15
CA TYR A 68 -10.53 -5.07 13.27
C TYR A 68 -11.92 -4.69 12.73
N ARG A 69 -12.96 -5.11 13.43
CA ARG A 69 -14.37 -4.89 13.05
C ARG A 69 -14.91 -3.68 13.78
#